data_AF-A0A9N9NRG5-F1
#
_entry.id   AF-A0A9N9NRG5-F1
#
_cell.length_a   1.000
_cell.length_b   1.000
_cell.length_c   1.000
_cell.angle_alpha   90.00
_cell.angle_beta   90.00
_cell.angle_gamma   90.00
#
_symmetry.space_group_name_H-M   'P 1'
#
loop_
_entity.id
_entity.type
_entity.pdbx_description
1 polymer ?
#
loop_
_entity_poly.entity_id
_entity_poly.type
_entity_poly.pdbx_seq_one_letter_code
_entity_poly.pdbx_strand_id
1 'polypeptide(L)'
;DPGILAIVAGDSDYVPLVQSALDKGWKVEIWFWSSGLSGEYKPKLSNKFGINYSLHFLDDEYKKFTYARSPESSREFTFKIEHKCVEILKDEDVLKIFVDLDLFGWWHWNNYNHLFIYVNTGKQKEEVEKVFKRFEENEEHEHLKLLVEIYKNKLSEK
;
A
#
# COMPACT_ATOMS: atom_id res chain seq x y z
N ASP A 1 2.12 16.48 -27.78
CA ASP A 1 0.77 16.43 -27.18
C ASP A 1 0.82 16.68 -25.69
N PRO A 2 -0.22 17.31 -25.10
CA PRO A 2 -0.35 17.46 -23.65
C PRO A 2 -0.60 16.10 -22.99
N GLY A 3 0.04 15.87 -21.84
CA GLY A 3 -0.04 14.63 -21.07
C GLY A 3 -0.24 14.88 -19.57
N ILE A 4 -0.09 13.81 -18.77
CA ILE A 4 -0.13 13.86 -17.30
C ILE A 4 1.24 13.45 -16.77
N LEU A 5 1.84 14.29 -15.92
CA LEU A 5 3.02 13.94 -15.13
C LEU A 5 2.55 13.64 -13.69
N ALA A 6 2.63 12.37 -13.28
CA ALA A 6 2.39 11.97 -11.89
C ALA A 6 3.74 11.76 -11.18
N ILE A 7 3.96 12.47 -10.08
CA ILE A 7 5.16 12.37 -9.25
C ILE A 7 4.73 11.83 -7.88
N VAL A 8 5.43 10.80 -7.40
CA VAL A 8 5.25 10.25 -6.06
C VAL A 8 6.51 10.58 -5.25
N ALA A 9 6.63 11.85 -4.86
CA ALA A 9 7.77 12.38 -4.11
C ALA A 9 7.42 13.74 -3.50
N GLY A 10 8.02 14.05 -2.35
CA GLY A 10 7.99 15.38 -1.73
C GLY A 10 9.26 16.22 -1.96
N ASP A 11 10.23 15.68 -2.70
CA ASP A 11 11.58 16.24 -2.87
C ASP A 11 11.62 17.37 -3.91
N SER A 12 12.24 18.51 -3.58
CA SER A 12 12.35 19.68 -4.46
C SER A 12 13.19 19.48 -5.70
N ASP A 13 13.98 18.41 -5.78
CA ASP A 13 14.79 18.10 -6.97
C ASP A 13 13.95 17.88 -8.24
N TYR A 14 12.67 17.54 -8.09
CA TYR A 14 11.75 17.38 -9.24
C TYR A 14 11.14 18.70 -9.73
N VAL A 15 11.37 19.84 -9.07
CA VAL A 15 10.80 21.14 -9.47
C VAL A 15 11.13 21.51 -10.93
N PRO A 16 12.37 21.36 -11.45
CA PRO A 16 12.66 21.65 -12.85
C PRO A 16 11.85 20.78 -13.84
N LEU A 17 11.62 19.51 -13.49
CA LEU A 17 10.82 18.59 -14.30
C LEU A 17 9.34 19.00 -14.31
N VAL A 18 8.79 19.33 -13.13
CA VAL A 18 7.42 19.84 -12.98
C VAL A 18 7.24 21.10 -13.82
N GLN A 19 8.20 22.03 -13.76
CA GLN A 19 8.15 23.27 -14.52
C GLN A 19 8.12 23.01 -16.04
N SER A 20 8.96 22.11 -16.54
CA SER A 20 8.99 21.75 -17.96
C SER A 20 7.68 21.13 -18.44
N ALA A 21 7.00 20.34 -17.60
CA ALA A 21 5.70 19.77 -17.92
C ALA A 21 4.61 20.83 -17.98
N LEU A 22 4.56 21.74 -16.99
CA LEU A 22 3.61 22.85 -16.96
C LEU A 22 3.80 23.79 -18.17
N ASP A 23 5.04 24.10 -18.56
CA ASP A 23 5.35 24.91 -19.74
C ASP A 23 4.85 24.29 -21.05
N LYS A 24 4.73 22.95 -21.09
CA LYS A 24 4.17 22.19 -22.22
C LYS A 24 2.65 22.02 -22.14
N GLY A 25 2.00 22.63 -21.14
CA GLY A 25 0.56 22.51 -20.91
C GLY A 25 0.11 21.15 -20.37
N TRP A 26 1.01 20.38 -19.75
CA TRP A 26 0.66 19.10 -19.14
C TRP A 26 -0.05 19.33 -17.79
N LYS A 27 -0.90 18.37 -17.40
CA LYS A 27 -1.41 18.28 -16.03
C LYS A 27 -0.33 17.65 -15.15
N VAL A 28 -0.11 18.19 -13.95
CA VAL A 28 0.84 17.64 -12.99
C VAL A 28 0.11 17.17 -11.73
N GLU A 29 0.39 15.96 -11.27
CA GLU A 29 -0.11 15.44 -10.01
C GLU A 29 1.07 15.09 -9.11
N ILE A 30 1.12 15.66 -7.91
CA ILE A 30 2.22 15.42 -6.96
C ILE A 30 1.62 14.74 -5.73
N TRP A 31 2.05 13.52 -5.47
CA TRP A 31 1.65 12.67 -4.36
C TRP A 31 2.81 12.58 -3.37
N PHE A 32 2.58 12.91 -2.10
CA PHE A 32 3.65 12.99 -1.12
C PHE A 32 3.13 12.75 0.30
N TRP A 33 4.05 12.36 1.20
CA TRP A 33 3.80 12.33 2.64
C TRP A 33 3.70 13.76 3.18
N SER A 34 2.72 14.07 4.02
CA SER A 34 2.59 15.40 4.63
C SER A 34 3.87 15.88 5.33
N SER A 35 4.63 14.96 5.91
CA SER A 35 5.94 15.20 6.56
C SER A 35 7.11 15.41 5.59
N GLY A 36 6.96 15.01 4.33
CA GLY A 36 8.03 14.96 3.33
C GLY A 36 7.98 16.06 2.28
N LEU A 37 6.98 16.95 2.29
CA LEU A 37 6.92 18.04 1.31
C LEU A 37 7.98 19.10 1.63
N SER A 38 8.94 19.27 0.71
CA SER A 38 9.88 20.38 0.79
C SER A 38 9.13 21.72 0.79
N GLY A 39 9.48 22.61 1.72
CA GLY A 39 8.92 23.96 1.82
C GLY A 39 9.10 24.78 0.54
N GLU A 40 10.00 24.37 -0.36
CA GLU A 40 10.25 25.00 -1.65
C GLU A 40 9.16 24.76 -2.70
N TYR A 41 8.30 23.74 -2.54
CA TYR A 41 7.24 23.44 -3.51
C TYR A 41 6.14 24.50 -3.53
N LYS A 42 5.65 24.91 -2.36
CA LYS A 42 4.47 25.78 -2.23
C LYS A 42 4.68 27.17 -2.86
N PRO A 43 5.82 27.87 -2.64
CA PRO A 43 6.03 29.21 -3.20
C PRO A 43 6.43 29.22 -4.69
N LYS A 44 7.06 28.13 -5.18
CA LYS A 44 7.54 28.04 -6.57
C LYS A 44 6.43 27.68 -7.56
N LEU A 45 5.42 26.91 -7.13
CA LEU A 45 4.26 26.56 -7.95
C LEU A 45 3.18 27.65 -7.96
N SER A 46 3.02 28.41 -6.86
CA SER A 46 1.96 29.41 -6.72
C SER A 46 2.11 30.64 -7.62
N ASN A 47 3.32 30.90 -8.12
CA ASN A 47 3.64 32.21 -8.70
C ASN A 47 3.59 32.28 -10.24
N LYS A 48 3.22 31.20 -10.95
CA LYS A 48 3.39 31.26 -12.42
C LYS A 48 2.43 30.46 -13.30
N PHE A 49 1.62 29.54 -12.77
CA PHE A 49 0.75 28.71 -13.61
C PHE A 49 -0.61 28.46 -12.93
N GLY A 50 -1.70 28.79 -13.64
CA GLY A 50 -3.05 28.42 -13.21
C GLY A 50 -3.24 26.90 -13.19
N ILE A 51 -4.23 26.44 -12.40
CA ILE A 51 -5.09 25.23 -12.38
C ILE A 51 -4.53 23.84 -12.82
N ASN A 52 -3.43 23.72 -13.56
CA ASN A 52 -2.94 22.47 -14.15
C ASN A 52 -2.05 21.63 -13.20
N TYR A 53 -2.11 21.86 -11.90
CA TYR A 53 -1.48 20.95 -10.93
C TYR A 53 -2.39 20.62 -9.75
N SER A 54 -2.20 19.43 -9.17
CA SER A 54 -2.87 18.98 -7.95
C SER A 54 -1.88 18.35 -6.97
N LEU A 55 -2.09 18.61 -5.69
CA LEU A 55 -1.31 18.08 -4.58
C LEU A 55 -2.15 17.05 -3.82
N HIS A 56 -1.61 15.86 -3.59
CA HIS A 56 -2.28 14.76 -2.91
C HIS A 56 -1.42 14.24 -1.77
N PHE A 57 -2.04 14.06 -0.60
CA PHE A 57 -1.37 13.48 0.57
C PHE A 57 -1.49 11.96 0.54
N LEU A 58 -0.38 11.27 0.81
CA LEU A 58 -0.33 9.80 0.85
C LEU A 58 -0.62 9.22 2.24
N ASP A 59 -0.73 10.08 3.26
CA ASP A 59 -0.83 9.73 4.69
C ASP A 59 -1.94 8.72 4.98
N ASP A 60 -3.08 8.82 4.31
CA ASP A 60 -4.21 7.89 4.49
C ASP A 60 -4.19 6.73 3.48
N GLU A 61 -3.35 6.81 2.46
CA GLU A 61 -3.31 5.89 1.32
C GLU A 61 -2.19 4.84 1.42
N TYR A 62 -1.22 5.05 2.32
CA TYR A 62 -0.01 4.22 2.42
C TYR A 62 -0.27 2.73 2.53
N LYS A 63 -1.33 2.34 3.23
CA LYS A 63 -1.69 0.94 3.45
C LYS A 63 -2.03 0.20 2.15
N LYS A 64 -2.33 0.92 1.07
CA LYS A 64 -2.71 0.35 -0.23
C LYS A 64 -1.52 -0.06 -1.09
N PHE A 65 -0.32 0.48 -0.84
CA PHE A 65 0.83 0.31 -1.73
C PHE A 65 2.20 0.27 -1.05
N THR A 66 2.25 0.47 0.28
CA THR A 66 3.50 0.38 1.05
C THR A 66 3.49 -0.81 1.98
N TYR A 67 4.66 -1.43 2.13
CA TYR A 67 4.88 -2.52 3.08
C TYR A 67 6.32 -2.53 3.56
N ALA A 68 6.56 -3.25 4.65
CA ALA A 68 7.89 -3.53 5.17
C ALA A 68 8.13 -5.05 5.19
N ARG A 69 9.34 -5.44 4.74
CA ARG A 69 9.74 -6.84 4.65
C ARG A 69 11.03 -7.10 5.43
N SER A 70 10.89 -7.23 6.73
CA SER A 70 12.01 -7.50 7.64
C SER A 70 11.49 -8.03 8.97
N PRO A 71 12.33 -8.72 9.75
CA PRO A 71 12.02 -8.93 11.16
C PRO A 71 11.74 -7.59 11.85
N GLU A 72 10.75 -7.56 12.73
CA GLU A 72 10.40 -6.37 13.51
C GLU A 72 10.18 -6.76 14.97
N SER A 73 11.07 -6.31 15.86
CA SER A 73 11.05 -6.67 17.27
C SER A 73 10.34 -5.66 18.17
N SER A 74 9.99 -4.48 17.66
CA SER A 74 9.31 -3.42 18.42
C SER A 74 7.79 -3.62 18.48
N ARG A 75 7.21 -4.50 17.65
CA ARG A 75 5.77 -4.77 17.63
C ARG A 75 5.40 -5.89 18.60
N GLU A 76 4.57 -5.53 19.57
CA GLU A 76 4.03 -6.45 20.58
C GLU A 76 3.23 -7.61 19.96
N PHE A 77 2.47 -7.32 18.88
CA PHE A 77 1.61 -8.30 18.23
C PHE A 77 2.29 -8.88 16.99
N THR A 78 3.19 -9.84 17.24
CA THR A 78 3.82 -10.67 16.21
C THR A 78 3.32 -12.09 16.33
N PHE A 79 3.00 -12.73 15.20
CA PHE A 79 2.62 -14.14 15.20
C PHE A 79 3.13 -14.86 13.95
N LYS A 80 3.43 -16.15 14.15
CA LYS A 80 3.88 -17.06 13.12
C LYS A 80 2.66 -17.72 12.49
N ILE A 81 2.53 -17.62 11.18
CA ILE A 81 1.60 -18.44 10.41
C ILE A 81 2.33 -19.74 10.05
N GLU A 82 1.82 -20.84 10.60
CA GLU A 82 2.24 -22.19 10.24
C GLU A 82 1.09 -22.86 9.48
N HIS A 83 1.07 -22.67 8.17
CA HIS A 83 0.01 -23.21 7.32
C HIS A 83 0.59 -23.70 6.00
N LYS A 84 0.09 -24.82 5.46
CA LYS A 84 0.49 -25.33 4.13
C LYS A 84 0.43 -24.27 3.01
N CYS A 85 -0.51 -23.32 3.06
CA CYS A 85 -0.63 -22.27 2.05
C CYS A 85 0.59 -21.32 2.07
N VAL A 86 1.34 -21.23 3.19
CA VAL A 86 2.55 -20.41 3.31
C VAL A 86 3.58 -20.78 2.24
N GLU A 87 3.68 -22.06 1.88
CA GLU A 87 4.65 -22.53 0.86
C GLU A 87 4.33 -22.03 -0.56
N ILE A 88 3.08 -21.66 -0.83
CA ILE A 88 2.64 -21.20 -2.15
C ILE A 88 2.39 -19.68 -2.21
N LEU A 89 2.29 -19.02 -1.07
CA LEU A 89 2.03 -17.58 -0.99
C LEU A 89 3.26 -16.78 -1.41
N LYS A 90 3.00 -15.68 -2.12
CA LYS A 90 4.01 -14.69 -2.47
C LYS A 90 3.79 -13.39 -1.72
N ASP A 91 4.76 -12.49 -1.83
CA ASP A 91 4.69 -11.16 -1.23
C ASP A 91 3.43 -10.39 -1.71
N GLU A 92 3.02 -10.56 -2.98
CA GLU A 92 1.82 -9.91 -3.51
C GLU A 92 0.52 -10.43 -2.87
N ASP A 93 0.45 -11.73 -2.56
CA ASP A 93 -0.72 -12.33 -1.91
C ASP A 93 -0.84 -11.85 -0.47
N VAL A 94 0.30 -11.80 0.25
CA VAL A 94 0.35 -11.27 1.62
C VAL A 94 -0.03 -9.79 1.62
N LEU A 95 0.56 -8.98 0.74
CA LEU A 95 0.21 -7.56 0.61
C LEU A 95 -1.29 -7.38 0.40
N LYS A 96 -1.89 -8.18 -0.49
CA LYS A 96 -3.32 -8.10 -0.78
C LYS A 96 -4.18 -8.34 0.46
N ILE A 97 -3.83 -9.31 1.31
CA ILE A 97 -4.54 -9.56 2.58
C ILE A 97 -4.52 -8.30 3.46
N PHE A 98 -3.37 -7.63 3.58
CA PHE A 98 -3.27 -6.40 4.37
C PHE A 98 -4.06 -5.24 3.75
N VAL A 99 -3.98 -5.06 2.43
CA VAL A 99 -4.78 -4.05 1.71
C VAL A 99 -6.27 -4.29 1.93
N ASP A 100 -6.72 -5.54 1.80
CA ASP A 100 -8.12 -5.91 2.00
C ASP A 100 -8.56 -5.68 3.45
N LEU A 101 -7.67 -5.79 4.44
CA LEU A 101 -8.00 -5.50 5.84
C LEU A 101 -7.81 -4.03 6.24
N ASP A 102 -7.42 -3.16 5.30
CA ASP A 102 -7.01 -1.77 5.57
C ASP A 102 -5.91 -1.67 6.65
N LEU A 103 -4.90 -2.54 6.53
CA LEU A 103 -3.76 -2.66 7.43
C LEU A 103 -2.46 -2.31 6.72
N PHE A 104 -1.50 -1.76 7.46
CA PHE A 104 -0.14 -1.62 6.95
C PHE A 104 0.55 -2.99 6.91
N GLY A 105 1.00 -3.38 5.72
CA GLY A 105 1.70 -4.63 5.46
C GLY A 105 3.08 -4.68 6.11
N TRP A 106 3.25 -5.50 7.14
CA TRP A 106 4.58 -5.86 7.63
C TRP A 106 4.67 -7.35 7.87
N TRP A 107 5.57 -8.01 7.16
CA TRP A 107 5.82 -9.44 7.32
C TRP A 107 7.28 -9.81 7.10
N HIS A 108 7.63 -11.03 7.49
CA HIS A 108 8.95 -11.60 7.30
C HIS A 108 8.86 -13.09 6.99
N TRP A 109 9.60 -13.53 5.97
CA TRP A 109 9.77 -14.94 5.65
C TRP A 109 11.01 -15.47 6.33
N ASN A 110 10.84 -16.45 7.22
CA ASN A 110 11.95 -17.21 7.78
C ASN A 110 12.04 -18.56 7.02
N ASN A 111 13.10 -18.74 6.23
CA ASN A 111 13.39 -19.98 5.48
C ASN A 111 12.25 -20.47 4.56
N TYR A 112 11.51 -19.55 3.93
CA TYR A 112 10.43 -19.80 2.95
C TYR A 112 9.19 -20.58 3.46
N ASN A 113 9.28 -21.28 4.59
CA ASN A 113 8.20 -22.10 5.12
C ASN A 113 7.52 -21.48 6.35
N HIS A 114 7.99 -20.32 6.79
CA HIS A 114 7.44 -19.62 7.95
C HIS A 114 7.21 -18.15 7.63
N LEU A 115 5.95 -17.75 7.67
CA LEU A 115 5.53 -16.37 7.52
C LEU A 115 5.28 -15.77 8.90
N PHE A 116 6.00 -14.71 9.24
CA PHE A 116 5.75 -13.88 10.41
C PHE A 116 4.97 -12.65 9.99
N ILE A 117 3.86 -12.40 10.67
CA ILE A 117 3.03 -11.22 10.47
C ILE A 117 3.11 -10.31 11.68
N TYR A 118 3.25 -9.01 11.41
CA TYR A 118 3.37 -7.98 12.43
C TYR A 118 2.22 -6.99 12.34
N VAL A 119 1.44 -6.88 13.41
CA VAL A 119 0.28 -5.98 13.52
C VAL A 119 0.38 -5.10 14.76
N ASN A 120 -0.48 -4.11 14.88
CA ASN A 120 -0.42 -3.13 15.98
C ASN A 120 -1.36 -3.48 17.14
N THR A 121 -2.35 -4.36 16.94
CA THR A 121 -3.34 -4.70 17.97
C THR A 121 -3.75 -6.16 17.92
N GLY A 122 -4.23 -6.69 19.05
CA GLY A 122 -4.81 -8.04 19.12
C GLY A 122 -5.99 -8.24 18.17
N LYS A 123 -6.85 -7.23 17.98
CA LYS A 123 -7.96 -7.28 17.02
C LYS A 123 -7.48 -7.49 15.59
N GLN A 124 -6.41 -6.79 15.18
CA GLN A 124 -5.84 -6.97 13.84
C GLN A 124 -5.25 -8.36 13.66
N LYS A 125 -4.62 -8.91 14.71
CA LYS A 125 -4.13 -10.29 14.71
C LYS A 125 -5.27 -11.26 14.47
N GLU A 126 -6.37 -11.14 15.22
CA GLU A 126 -7.54 -12.01 15.07
C GLU A 126 -8.14 -11.95 13.64
N GLU A 127 -8.23 -10.76 13.05
CA GLU A 127 -8.74 -10.61 11.68
C GLU A 127 -7.84 -11.27 10.64
N VAL A 128 -6.53 -11.11 10.76
CA VAL A 128 -5.57 -11.78 9.86
C VAL A 128 -5.61 -13.30 10.06
N GLU A 129 -5.63 -13.79 11.30
CA GLU A 129 -5.74 -15.22 11.60
C GLU A 129 -7.01 -15.84 11.02
N LYS A 130 -8.15 -15.12 11.06
CA LYS A 130 -9.40 -15.57 10.42
C LYS A 130 -9.24 -15.74 8.91
N VAL A 131 -8.49 -14.87 8.24
CA VAL A 131 -8.24 -14.99 6.80
C VAL A 131 -7.44 -16.26 6.51
N PHE A 132 -6.36 -16.50 7.26
CA PHE A 132 -5.54 -17.70 7.09
C PHE A 132 -6.28 -19.00 7.44
N LYS A 133 -7.11 -19.02 8.48
CA LYS A 133 -7.97 -20.19 8.79
C LYS A 133 -8.97 -20.52 7.67
N ARG A 134 -9.54 -19.50 7.02
CA ARG A 134 -10.44 -19.73 5.88
C ARG A 134 -9.70 -20.31 4.67
N PHE A 135 -8.41 -20.03 4.49
CA PHE A 135 -7.63 -20.71 3.46
C PHE A 135 -7.50 -22.21 3.73
N GLU A 136 -7.48 -22.64 5.00
CA GLU A 136 -7.41 -24.05 5.42
C GLU A 136 -8.70 -24.81 5.08
N GLU A 137 -9.84 -24.22 5.40
CA GLU A 137 -11.16 -24.86 5.28
C GLU A 137 -11.62 -25.05 3.83
N ASN A 138 -11.01 -24.34 2.88
CA ASN A 138 -11.39 -24.35 1.46
C ASN A 138 -10.41 -25.12 0.56
N GLU A 139 -9.59 -26.03 1.12
CA GLU A 139 -8.53 -26.78 0.41
C GLU A 139 -8.99 -27.65 -0.79
N GLU A 140 -10.29 -27.83 -1.09
CA GLU A 140 -10.71 -28.70 -2.20
C GLU A 140 -10.80 -28.06 -3.59
N HIS A 141 -11.00 -26.74 -3.74
CA HIS A 141 -10.83 -26.08 -5.03
C HIS A 141 -10.86 -24.56 -4.85
N GLU A 142 -9.83 -23.87 -5.37
CA GLU A 142 -9.80 -22.44 -5.68
C GLU A 142 -9.43 -21.43 -4.60
N HIS A 143 -8.13 -21.35 -4.33
CA HIS A 143 -7.50 -20.14 -3.81
C HIS A 143 -7.86 -18.86 -4.60
N LEU A 144 -8.15 -18.99 -5.91
CA LEU A 144 -8.60 -17.88 -6.76
C LEU A 144 -10.09 -17.50 -6.56
N LYS A 145 -10.98 -18.45 -6.24
CA LYS A 145 -12.39 -18.10 -5.98
C LYS A 145 -12.56 -17.43 -4.64
N LEU A 146 -11.81 -17.81 -3.61
CA LEU A 146 -11.89 -17.15 -2.31
C LEU A 146 -11.49 -15.67 -2.38
N LEU A 147 -10.39 -15.36 -3.10
CA LEU A 147 -9.97 -13.98 -3.34
C LEU A 147 -11.01 -13.19 -4.16
N VAL A 148 -11.74 -13.84 -5.06
CA VAL A 148 -12.82 -13.24 -5.85
C VAL A 148 -14.10 -13.06 -5.03
N GLU A 149 -14.37 -13.94 -4.07
CA GLU A 149 -15.59 -13.93 -3.25
C GLU A 149 -15.49 -12.91 -2.11
N ILE A 150 -14.30 -12.79 -1.49
CA ILE A 150 -13.96 -11.66 -0.61
C ILE A 150 -14.15 -10.32 -1.34
N TYR A 151 -13.76 -10.25 -2.62
CA TYR A 151 -13.91 -9.06 -3.45
C TYR A 151 -15.37 -8.73 -3.76
N LYS A 152 -16.21 -9.73 -4.07
CA LYS A 152 -17.64 -9.53 -4.37
C LYS A 152 -18.42 -9.04 -3.15
N ASN A 153 -18.16 -9.59 -1.98
CA ASN A 153 -18.90 -9.25 -0.76
C ASN A 153 -18.61 -7.82 -0.27
N LYS A 154 -17.40 -7.28 -0.53
CA LYS A 154 -17.07 -5.88 -0.21
C LYS A 154 -17.65 -4.84 -1.18
N LEU A 155 -17.92 -5.22 -2.43
CA LEU A 155 -18.57 -4.34 -3.39
C LEU A 155 -20.08 -4.21 -3.16
N SER A 156 -20.70 -5.20 -2.50
CA SER A 156 -22.13 -5.16 -2.14
C SER A 156 -22.44 -4.40 -0.85
N GLU A 157 -21.42 -3.96 -0.10
CA GLU A 157 -21.57 -3.19 1.15
C GLU A 157 -21.30 -1.67 0.98
N LYS A 158 -21.12 -1.19 -0.26
CA LYS A 158 -21.07 0.23 -0.62
C LYS A 158 -22.30 0.63 -1.42
#